data_AF-A0A960KG77-F1
#
_entry.id   AF-A0A960KG77-F1
#
_cell.length_a   1.000
_cell.length_b   1.000
_cell.length_c   1.000
_cell.angle_alpha   90.00
_cell.angle_beta   90.00
_cell.angle_gamma   90.00
#
_symmetry.space_group_name_H-M   'P 1'
#
loop_
_entity.id
_entity.type
_entity.pdbx_description
1 polymer ?
#
loop_
_entity_poly.entity_id
_entity_poly.type
_entity_poly.pdbx_seq_one_letter_code
_entity_poly.pdbx_strand_id
1 'polypeptide(L)'
;RSKRSWGQGDLRDARTLATWAREAGDGLLMINPLHAAIPGTDPQPSPYFASTRVFREPLYLAVDEVPGPKRRDLRTAQREALDGTDRIDRRRAWSAKRSALVARWPTASADPATVAAIDRWLTDDVNARYAAFCVERDPRDVGADPRFHAWLQLLVDEQVLAVGGNLVNDVAVGVDRAGADVAMWPDCFVDEGTRIGCPPDQFNTLGQDWGLPPLHPVNLRARGYEPFVRAVRAATHGAAGIRLDHVMALDRTFWIPEGASPADGVYVKYPLDEMLDVVAIEAHRAGTFVVGEDLGTVPESIPVALETRGILSYRVVSLDSNHPSSFPTRTMAAVTTHDLPTMVGLLTGSDLEDQ
;
A
#
# COMPACT_ATOMS: atom_id res chain seq x y z
N ARG A 1 -10.12 1.24 15.10
CA ARG A 1 -9.59 0.59 16.33
C ARG A 1 -10.77 -0.01 17.08
N SER A 2 -10.59 -1.17 17.71
CA SER A 2 -11.50 -1.80 18.63
C SER A 2 -10.80 -2.09 19.97
N LYS A 3 -11.55 -2.58 20.97
CA LYS A 3 -11.00 -3.00 22.26
C LYS A 3 -9.99 -4.15 22.16
N ARG A 4 -9.93 -4.83 21.01
CA ARG A 4 -9.01 -5.95 20.74
C ARG A 4 -7.81 -5.55 19.88
N SER A 5 -7.82 -4.36 19.28
CA SER A 5 -6.67 -3.83 18.55
C SER A 5 -5.43 -3.73 19.45
N TRP A 6 -4.26 -3.68 18.82
CA TRP A 6 -2.99 -3.45 19.50
C TRP A 6 -2.42 -2.10 19.04
N GLY A 7 -2.95 -1.02 19.62
CA GLY A 7 -2.57 0.37 19.35
C GLY A 7 -3.16 1.02 18.09
N GLN A 8 -3.35 0.25 17.01
CA GLN A 8 -3.97 0.73 15.76
C GLN A 8 -4.97 -0.26 15.17
N GLY A 9 -5.73 0.19 14.16
CA GLY A 9 -6.61 -0.70 13.39
C GLY A 9 -5.83 -1.83 12.72
N ASP A 10 -6.41 -3.02 12.68
CA ASP A 10 -5.81 -4.22 12.09
C ASP A 10 -6.80 -4.97 11.16
N LEU A 11 -6.35 -6.06 10.54
CA LEU A 11 -7.15 -6.82 9.56
C LEU A 11 -8.42 -7.43 10.16
N ARG A 12 -8.46 -7.64 11.48
CA ARG A 12 -9.70 -8.06 12.15
C ARG A 12 -10.70 -6.89 12.25
N ASP A 13 -10.22 -5.69 12.54
CA ASP A 13 -11.05 -4.49 12.46
C ASP A 13 -11.53 -4.26 11.02
N ALA A 14 -10.66 -4.44 10.02
CA ALA A 14 -11.02 -4.34 8.61
C ALA A 14 -12.12 -5.33 8.22
N ARG A 15 -12.00 -6.61 8.59
CA ARG A 15 -13.06 -7.63 8.40
C ARG A 15 -14.39 -7.21 9.04
N THR A 16 -14.34 -6.58 10.22
CA THR A 16 -15.56 -6.09 10.90
C THR A 16 -16.20 -4.97 10.10
N LEU A 17 -15.42 -3.99 9.64
CA LEU A 17 -15.90 -2.89 8.80
C LEU A 17 -16.43 -3.37 7.44
N ALA A 18 -15.75 -4.34 6.83
CA ALA A 18 -16.17 -4.95 5.58
C ALA A 18 -17.51 -5.67 5.73
N THR A 19 -17.74 -6.34 6.87
CA THR A 19 -19.03 -6.97 7.19
C THR A 19 -20.13 -5.92 7.30
N TRP A 20 -19.90 -4.84 8.05
CA TRP A 20 -20.87 -3.75 8.18
C TRP A 20 -21.19 -3.09 6.84
N ALA A 21 -20.19 -2.88 5.99
CA ALA A 21 -20.39 -2.33 4.65
C ALA A 21 -21.34 -3.20 3.81
N ARG A 22 -21.19 -4.54 3.87
CA ARG A 22 -22.08 -5.47 3.18
C ARG A 22 -23.50 -5.45 3.75
N GLU A 23 -23.63 -5.46 5.08
CA GLU A 23 -24.93 -5.40 5.75
C GLU A 23 -25.70 -4.10 5.45
N ALA A 24 -24.98 -3.02 5.12
CA ALA A 24 -25.57 -1.73 4.75
C ALA A 24 -26.03 -1.63 3.28
N GLY A 25 -25.85 -2.67 2.46
CA GLY A 25 -26.30 -2.69 1.05
C GLY A 25 -25.22 -3.14 0.06
N ASP A 26 -24.52 -4.23 0.38
CA ASP A 26 -23.42 -4.80 -0.44
C ASP A 26 -22.28 -3.80 -0.71
N GLY A 27 -22.00 -2.94 0.26
CA GLY A 27 -20.94 -1.94 0.20
C GLY A 27 -19.53 -2.52 0.17
N LEU A 28 -18.62 -1.75 -0.40
CA LEU A 28 -17.18 -2.04 -0.46
C LEU A 28 -16.44 -1.37 0.70
N LEU A 29 -15.34 -1.97 1.14
CA LEU A 29 -14.38 -1.36 2.07
C LEU A 29 -13.10 -1.01 1.31
N MET A 30 -12.91 0.25 0.99
CA MET A 30 -11.63 0.74 0.48
C MET A 30 -10.72 1.18 1.62
N ILE A 31 -9.46 0.74 1.59
CA ILE A 31 -8.46 1.04 2.62
C ILE A 31 -7.21 1.66 2.01
N ASN A 32 -6.37 2.28 2.85
CA ASN A 32 -5.04 2.73 2.45
C ASN A 32 -4.13 1.57 2.00
N PRO A 33 -3.00 1.86 1.33
CA PRO A 33 -2.06 0.82 0.95
C PRO A 33 -1.58 -0.03 2.13
N LEU A 34 -1.49 -1.35 1.93
CA LEU A 34 -1.00 -2.32 2.91
C LEU A 34 0.46 -2.71 2.69
N HIS A 35 1.19 -1.93 1.91
CA HIS A 35 2.57 -2.17 1.48
C HIS A 35 3.53 -2.21 2.67
N ALA A 36 4.47 -3.16 2.68
CA ALA A 36 5.44 -3.32 3.76
C ALA A 36 6.41 -2.12 3.84
N ALA A 37 6.72 -1.68 5.06
CA ALA A 37 7.75 -0.70 5.37
C ALA A 37 9.14 -1.37 5.47
N ILE A 38 10.18 -0.57 5.72
CA ILE A 38 11.55 -1.09 5.87
C ILE A 38 11.68 -1.77 7.24
N PRO A 39 12.01 -3.07 7.30
CA PRO A 39 12.18 -3.78 8.57
C PRO A 39 13.26 -3.13 9.45
N GLY A 40 13.10 -3.23 10.77
CA GLY A 40 14.07 -2.69 11.74
C GLY A 40 14.04 -1.17 11.92
N THR A 41 13.26 -0.44 11.11
CA THR A 41 13.04 0.99 11.27
C THR A 41 11.72 1.28 11.99
N ASP A 42 11.55 2.53 12.44
CA ASP A 42 10.25 2.98 12.94
C ASP A 42 9.22 2.91 11.80
N PRO A 43 8.01 2.36 12.02
CA PRO A 43 7.01 2.23 10.96
C PRO A 43 6.68 3.59 10.34
N GLN A 44 6.74 3.65 9.00
CA GLN A 44 6.44 4.86 8.24
C GLN A 44 5.00 5.32 8.52
N PRO A 45 4.78 6.59 8.91
CA PRO A 45 3.42 7.11 9.10
C PRO A 45 2.61 7.14 7.81
N SER A 46 3.28 7.35 6.67
CA SER A 46 2.67 7.37 5.34
C SER A 46 2.65 5.97 4.74
N PRO A 47 1.46 5.45 4.36
CA PRO A 47 1.36 4.18 3.64
C PRO A 47 1.84 4.28 2.17
N TYR A 48 2.10 5.50 1.68
CA TYR A 48 2.64 5.76 0.34
C TYR A 48 4.17 5.78 0.28
N PHE A 49 4.84 5.67 1.43
CA PHE A 49 6.29 5.60 1.55
C PHE A 49 6.73 4.19 1.96
N ALA A 50 6.43 3.21 1.10
CA ALA A 50 6.63 1.80 1.39
C ALA A 50 8.01 1.29 0.98
N SER A 51 8.51 0.25 1.64
CA SER A 51 9.71 -0.48 1.20
C SER A 51 9.47 -1.28 -0.08
N THR A 52 8.27 -1.84 -0.23
CA THR A 52 7.89 -2.70 -1.35
C THR A 52 6.39 -2.67 -1.57
N ARG A 53 5.98 -2.73 -2.84
CA ARG A 53 4.55 -2.89 -3.21
C ARG A 53 4.14 -4.35 -3.42
N VAL A 54 5.09 -5.28 -3.29
CA VAL A 54 4.88 -6.72 -3.49
C VAL A 54 4.49 -7.41 -2.18
N PHE A 55 5.10 -6.99 -1.07
CA PHE A 55 4.86 -7.59 0.24
C PHE A 55 4.06 -6.67 1.15
N ARG A 56 3.37 -7.26 2.12
CA ARG A 56 2.42 -6.52 2.98
C ARG A 56 2.97 -6.28 4.37
N GLU A 57 2.56 -5.18 4.97
CA GLU A 57 3.03 -4.69 6.26
C GLU A 57 2.48 -5.54 7.43
N PRO A 58 3.36 -6.23 8.18
CA PRO A 58 2.93 -7.03 9.35
C PRO A 58 2.30 -6.21 10.48
N LEU A 59 2.49 -4.88 10.51
CA LEU A 59 1.79 -3.98 11.45
C LEU A 59 0.27 -4.15 11.42
N TYR A 60 -0.33 -4.58 10.31
CA TYR A 60 -1.77 -4.79 10.20
C TYR A 60 -2.27 -6.15 10.70
N LEU A 61 -1.39 -7.05 11.15
CA LEU A 61 -1.79 -8.33 11.72
C LEU A 61 -2.64 -8.15 12.99
N ALA A 62 -3.75 -8.87 13.06
CA ALA A 62 -4.48 -9.15 14.29
C ALA A 62 -3.73 -10.25 15.06
N VAL A 63 -2.69 -9.83 15.81
CA VAL A 63 -1.76 -10.75 16.50
C VAL A 63 -2.41 -11.57 17.62
N ASP A 64 -3.61 -11.19 18.06
CA ASP A 64 -4.41 -11.95 19.02
C ASP A 64 -5.12 -13.17 18.40
N GLU A 65 -5.23 -13.23 17.07
CA GLU A 65 -5.74 -14.39 16.33
C GLU A 65 -4.63 -15.37 15.92
N VAL A 66 -3.36 -14.98 16.04
CA VAL A 66 -2.22 -15.85 15.75
C VAL A 66 -2.06 -16.89 16.87
N PRO A 67 -2.00 -18.20 16.55
CA PRO A 67 -1.82 -19.26 17.54
C PRO A 67 -0.56 -19.08 18.40
N GLY A 68 -0.67 -19.41 19.69
CA GLY A 68 0.45 -19.45 20.63
C GLY A 68 0.10 -18.93 22.04
N PRO A 69 1.11 -18.63 22.87
CA PRO A 69 0.91 -18.49 24.31
C PRO A 69 0.19 -17.19 24.70
N LYS A 70 -0.85 -17.31 25.55
CA LYS A 70 -1.60 -16.18 26.12
C LYS A 70 -0.95 -15.63 27.39
N ARG A 71 0.20 -14.97 27.26
CA ARG A 71 0.98 -14.45 28.40
C ARG A 71 0.42 -13.14 29.00
N ARG A 72 0.72 -12.89 30.29
CA ARG A 72 0.25 -11.69 31.01
C ARG A 72 0.93 -10.41 30.52
N ASP A 73 2.23 -10.45 30.28
CA ASP A 73 3.04 -9.36 29.74
C ASP A 73 2.54 -8.89 28.37
N LEU A 74 2.17 -9.83 27.49
CA LEU A 74 1.58 -9.51 26.19
C LEU A 74 0.23 -8.77 26.32
N ARG A 75 -0.63 -9.18 27.27
CA ARG A 75 -1.86 -8.44 27.58
C ARG A 75 -1.59 -7.04 28.13
N THR A 76 -0.52 -6.86 28.89
CA THR A 76 -0.10 -5.55 29.39
C THR A 76 0.39 -4.66 28.25
N ALA A 77 1.26 -5.17 27.38
CA ALA A 77 1.73 -4.44 26.20
C ALA A 77 0.58 -4.01 25.28
N GLN A 78 -0.44 -4.85 25.09
CA GLN A 78 -1.66 -4.49 24.35
C GLN A 78 -2.39 -3.29 24.99
N ARG A 79 -2.61 -3.32 26.30
CA ARG A 79 -3.29 -2.22 27.01
C ARG A 79 -2.48 -0.94 26.90
N GLU A 80 -1.19 -1.00 27.17
CA GLU A 80 -0.30 0.15 27.05
C GLU A 80 -0.34 0.72 25.63
N ALA A 81 -0.28 -0.11 24.59
CA ALA A 81 -0.37 0.36 23.21
C ALA A 81 -1.69 1.08 22.88
N LEU A 82 -2.79 0.74 23.58
CA LEU A 82 -4.09 1.39 23.45
C LEU A 82 -4.23 2.66 24.32
N ASP A 83 -3.38 2.84 25.32
CA ASP A 83 -3.54 3.89 26.32
C ASP A 83 -3.15 5.28 25.79
N GLY A 84 -4.11 6.20 25.91
CA GLY A 84 -3.84 7.62 26.18
C GLY A 84 -3.42 8.52 25.02
N THR A 85 -3.74 8.19 23.77
CA THR A 85 -3.40 9.07 22.64
C THR A 85 -4.56 9.26 21.65
N ASP A 86 -4.88 10.54 21.38
CA ASP A 86 -5.79 10.94 20.31
C ASP A 86 -5.20 10.62 18.92
N ARG A 87 -3.86 10.61 18.81
CA ARG A 87 -3.09 10.21 17.63
C ARG A 87 -2.62 8.76 17.71
N ILE A 88 -2.46 8.10 16.57
CA ILE A 88 -1.96 6.71 16.50
C ILE A 88 -0.44 6.70 16.72
N ASP A 89 0.04 6.00 17.75
CA ASP A 89 1.46 5.71 17.94
C ASP A 89 1.82 4.36 17.30
N ARG A 90 2.28 4.41 16.05
CA ARG A 90 2.65 3.20 15.29
C ARG A 90 3.86 2.49 15.87
N ARG A 91 4.76 3.20 16.57
CA ARG A 91 5.95 2.59 17.18
C ARG A 91 5.57 1.73 18.37
N ARG A 92 4.70 2.26 19.24
CA ARG A 92 4.13 1.49 20.36
C ARG A 92 3.30 0.31 19.87
N ALA A 93 2.46 0.53 18.85
CA ALA A 93 1.67 -0.55 18.22
C ALA A 93 2.58 -1.65 17.66
N TRP A 94 3.59 -1.30 16.86
CA TRP A 94 4.51 -2.27 16.28
C TRP A 94 5.32 -3.00 17.34
N SER A 95 5.86 -2.29 18.33
CA SER A 95 6.60 -2.89 19.43
C SER A 95 5.79 -3.98 20.14
N ALA A 96 4.53 -3.68 20.50
CA ALA A 96 3.64 -4.63 21.15
C ALA A 96 3.30 -5.84 20.24
N LYS A 97 2.98 -5.58 18.96
CA LYS A 97 2.66 -6.63 17.98
C LYS A 97 3.87 -7.52 17.69
N ARG A 98 5.05 -6.95 17.48
CA ARG A 98 6.30 -7.67 17.27
C ARG A 98 6.63 -8.56 18.47
N SER A 99 6.56 -8.06 19.70
CA SER A 99 6.77 -8.88 20.90
C SER A 99 5.79 -10.07 20.96
N ALA A 100 4.54 -9.87 20.55
CA ALA A 100 3.54 -10.92 20.48
C ALA A 100 3.85 -11.97 19.40
N LEU A 101 4.32 -11.54 18.22
CA LEU A 101 4.71 -12.41 17.10
C LEU A 101 5.97 -13.22 17.43
N VAL A 102 7.01 -12.57 17.96
CA VAL A 102 8.24 -13.22 18.42
C VAL A 102 7.95 -14.28 19.48
N ALA A 103 7.06 -13.99 20.44
CA ALA A 103 6.67 -14.95 21.48
C ALA A 103 5.89 -16.17 20.94
N ARG A 104 5.28 -16.06 19.75
CA ARG A 104 4.52 -17.11 19.07
C ARG A 104 5.34 -17.90 18.06
N TRP A 105 6.43 -17.31 17.57
CA TRP A 105 7.30 -17.94 16.58
C TRP A 105 7.75 -19.36 16.96
N PRO A 106 8.22 -19.67 18.19
CA PRO A 106 8.63 -21.03 18.53
C PRO A 106 7.53 -22.08 18.38
N THR A 107 6.26 -21.70 18.56
CA THR A 107 5.12 -22.57 18.32
C THR A 107 4.90 -22.77 16.81
N ALA A 108 4.95 -21.68 16.04
CA ALA A 108 4.78 -21.73 14.59
C ALA A 108 5.91 -22.50 13.89
N SER A 109 7.17 -22.28 14.28
CA SER A 109 8.34 -22.93 13.70
C SER A 109 8.49 -24.40 14.07
N ALA A 110 7.71 -24.89 15.04
CA ALA A 110 7.63 -26.29 15.41
C ALA A 110 6.45 -27.03 14.76
N ASP A 111 5.49 -26.29 14.17
CA ASP A 111 4.34 -26.86 13.50
C ASP A 111 4.71 -27.33 12.07
N PRO A 112 4.61 -28.63 11.73
CA PRO A 112 5.04 -29.14 10.43
C PRO A 112 4.29 -28.53 9.24
N ALA A 113 3.00 -28.20 9.40
CA ALA A 113 2.20 -27.61 8.33
C ALA A 113 2.67 -26.18 8.01
N THR A 114 2.93 -25.40 9.06
CA THR A 114 3.49 -24.05 8.96
C THR A 114 4.88 -24.07 8.33
N VAL A 115 5.78 -24.96 8.78
CA VAL A 115 7.12 -25.10 8.19
C VAL A 115 7.04 -25.46 6.71
N ALA A 116 6.20 -26.43 6.33
CA ALA A 116 6.02 -26.79 4.93
C ALA A 116 5.46 -25.64 4.08
N ALA A 117 4.59 -24.79 4.64
CA ALA A 117 4.09 -23.60 3.95
C ALA A 117 5.17 -22.54 3.76
N ILE A 118 6.01 -22.32 4.78
CA ILE A 118 7.15 -21.40 4.71
C ILE A 118 8.17 -21.88 3.67
N ASP A 119 8.53 -23.17 3.70
CA ASP A 119 9.49 -23.74 2.76
C ASP A 119 8.99 -23.60 1.32
N ARG A 120 7.68 -23.84 1.07
CA ARG A 120 7.06 -23.58 -0.24
C ARG A 120 7.13 -22.10 -0.62
N TRP A 121 6.82 -21.20 0.30
CA TRP A 121 6.84 -19.76 0.02
C TRP A 121 8.25 -19.27 -0.35
N LEU A 122 9.28 -19.81 0.29
CA LEU A 122 10.69 -19.52 0.03
C LEU A 122 11.24 -20.14 -1.27
N THR A 123 10.46 -20.97 -1.98
CA THR A 123 10.89 -21.48 -3.30
C THR A 123 10.81 -20.45 -4.42
N ASP A 124 10.01 -19.38 -4.26
CA ASP A 124 10.03 -18.24 -5.17
C ASP A 124 11.24 -17.35 -4.85
N ASP A 125 12.04 -17.02 -5.88
CA ASP A 125 13.28 -16.26 -5.72
C ASP A 125 13.04 -14.87 -5.11
N VAL A 126 11.97 -14.19 -5.51
CA VAL A 126 11.66 -12.83 -5.02
C VAL A 126 11.21 -12.89 -3.56
N ASN A 127 10.42 -13.89 -3.19
CA ASN A 127 10.06 -14.16 -1.80
C ASN A 127 11.30 -14.43 -0.93
N ALA A 128 12.21 -15.30 -1.39
CA ALA A 128 13.46 -15.60 -0.68
C ALA A 128 14.34 -14.36 -0.51
N ARG A 129 14.48 -13.54 -1.56
CA ARG A 129 15.24 -12.28 -1.53
C ARG A 129 14.62 -11.25 -0.60
N TYR A 130 13.29 -11.15 -0.53
CA TYR A 130 12.62 -10.29 0.44
C TYR A 130 12.86 -10.74 1.88
N ALA A 131 12.76 -12.05 2.16
CA ALA A 131 13.06 -12.57 3.49
C ALA A 131 14.52 -12.31 3.90
N ALA A 132 15.46 -12.46 2.97
CA ALA A 132 16.87 -12.11 3.19
C ALA A 132 17.07 -10.60 3.44
N PHE A 133 16.41 -9.74 2.65
CA PHE A 133 16.42 -8.28 2.87
C PHE A 133 15.90 -7.93 4.27
N CYS A 134 14.83 -8.59 4.73
CA CYS A 134 14.29 -8.33 6.06
C CYS A 134 15.29 -8.69 7.17
N VAL A 135 15.97 -9.83 7.04
CA VAL A 135 17.00 -10.27 7.98
C VAL A 135 18.19 -9.29 8.00
N GLU A 136 18.61 -8.81 6.83
CA GLU A 136 19.70 -7.82 6.73
C GLU A 136 19.33 -6.49 7.40
N ARG A 137 18.09 -6.03 7.21
CA ARG A 137 17.61 -4.75 7.76
C ARG A 137 17.28 -4.80 9.25
N ASP A 138 16.84 -5.93 9.78
CA ASP A 138 16.65 -6.14 11.23
C ASP A 138 17.27 -7.45 11.73
N PRO A 139 18.61 -7.53 11.86
CA PRO A 139 19.28 -8.76 12.29
C PRO A 139 18.95 -9.16 13.75
N ARG A 140 18.25 -8.29 14.49
CA ARG A 140 17.77 -8.55 15.86
C ARG A 140 16.45 -9.32 15.87
N ASP A 141 15.78 -9.47 14.72
CA ASP A 141 14.58 -10.30 14.60
C ASP A 141 14.95 -11.78 14.70
N VAL A 142 14.44 -12.42 15.76
CA VAL A 142 14.35 -13.88 15.91
C VAL A 142 15.60 -14.65 15.47
N GLY A 143 16.78 -14.15 15.86
CA GLY A 143 18.05 -14.80 15.54
C GLY A 143 18.40 -14.81 14.04
N ALA A 144 17.94 -13.81 13.28
CA ALA A 144 18.17 -13.67 11.84
C ALA A 144 17.58 -14.82 11.00
N ASP A 145 16.47 -15.41 11.43
CA ASP A 145 15.80 -16.52 10.70
C ASP A 145 14.86 -15.97 9.59
N PRO A 146 15.17 -16.16 8.29
CA PRO A 146 14.33 -15.67 7.20
C PRO A 146 12.93 -16.30 7.18
N ARG A 147 12.77 -17.48 7.81
CA ARG A 147 11.48 -18.17 7.91
C ARG A 147 10.47 -17.38 8.76
N PHE A 148 10.96 -16.55 9.69
CA PHE A 148 10.08 -15.67 10.47
C PHE A 148 9.38 -14.67 9.56
N HIS A 149 10.09 -14.02 8.63
CA HIS A 149 9.51 -13.05 7.71
C HIS A 149 8.59 -13.70 6.68
N ALA A 150 8.92 -14.88 6.17
CA ALA A 150 8.03 -15.69 5.35
C ALA A 150 6.71 -16.01 6.09
N TRP A 151 6.80 -16.41 7.36
CA TRP A 151 5.63 -16.67 8.20
C TRP A 151 4.77 -15.42 8.40
N LEU A 152 5.37 -14.24 8.63
CA LEU A 152 4.63 -13.00 8.71
C LEU A 152 3.84 -12.71 7.42
N GLN A 153 4.44 -12.91 6.26
CA GLN A 153 3.75 -12.73 4.97
C GLN A 153 2.59 -13.72 4.79
N LEU A 154 2.78 -14.99 5.15
CA LEU A 154 1.71 -16.00 5.12
C LEU A 154 0.54 -15.63 6.05
N LEU A 155 0.83 -15.15 7.26
CA LEU A 155 -0.20 -14.69 8.20
C LEU A 155 -0.96 -13.48 7.66
N VAL A 156 -0.26 -12.50 7.07
CA VAL A 156 -0.91 -11.31 6.51
C VAL A 156 -1.80 -11.72 5.35
N ASP A 157 -1.34 -12.64 4.50
CA ASP A 157 -2.11 -13.16 3.38
C ASP A 157 -3.41 -13.84 3.83
N GLU A 158 -3.31 -14.75 4.82
CA GLU A 158 -4.47 -15.41 5.42
C GLU A 158 -5.48 -14.40 5.97
N GLN A 159 -5.00 -13.39 6.70
CA GLN A 159 -5.87 -12.40 7.31
C GLN A 159 -6.48 -11.42 6.30
N VAL A 160 -5.78 -11.09 5.21
CA VAL A 160 -6.33 -10.30 4.09
C VAL A 160 -7.46 -11.08 3.41
N LEU A 161 -7.23 -12.36 3.09
CA LEU A 161 -8.27 -13.23 2.51
C LEU A 161 -9.49 -13.35 3.44
N ALA A 162 -9.28 -13.33 4.75
CA ALA A 162 -10.34 -13.37 5.74
C ALA A 162 -11.17 -12.07 5.83
N VAL A 163 -10.67 -10.92 5.34
CA VAL A 163 -11.48 -9.68 5.26
C VAL A 163 -12.70 -9.88 4.36
N GLY A 164 -12.52 -10.61 3.25
CA GLY A 164 -13.59 -11.02 2.35
C GLY A 164 -13.66 -10.21 1.05
N GLY A 165 -14.52 -10.68 0.13
CA GLY A 165 -14.58 -10.24 -1.26
C GLY A 165 -15.21 -8.87 -1.54
N ASN A 166 -15.22 -7.95 -0.58
CA ASN A 166 -15.61 -6.55 -0.78
C ASN A 166 -14.50 -5.55 -0.39
N LEU A 167 -13.29 -6.04 -0.13
CA LEU A 167 -12.10 -5.24 0.09
C LEU A 167 -11.61 -4.59 -1.21
N VAL A 168 -11.28 -3.30 -1.14
CA VAL A 168 -10.60 -2.55 -2.22
C VAL A 168 -9.25 -2.10 -1.70
N ASN A 169 -8.18 -2.67 -2.25
CA ASN A 169 -6.80 -2.30 -1.89
C ASN A 169 -6.36 -1.04 -2.65
N ASP A 170 -5.51 -0.24 -2.04
CA ASP A 170 -4.89 0.90 -2.71
C ASP A 170 -3.41 0.61 -3.02
N VAL A 171 -2.95 1.07 -4.18
CA VAL A 171 -1.62 0.81 -4.71
C VAL A 171 -0.87 2.13 -4.85
N ALA A 172 0.00 2.42 -3.88
CA ALA A 172 0.89 3.57 -3.92
C ALA A 172 1.70 3.68 -5.22
N VAL A 173 1.97 4.92 -5.63
CA VAL A 173 2.70 5.26 -6.86
C VAL A 173 4.13 4.72 -6.91
N GLY A 174 4.81 4.61 -5.76
CA GLY A 174 6.22 4.22 -5.69
C GLY A 174 6.63 3.58 -4.36
N VAL A 175 7.94 3.54 -4.13
CA VAL A 175 8.60 2.92 -2.98
C VAL A 175 9.75 3.79 -2.49
N ASP A 176 10.16 3.61 -1.24
CA ASP A 176 11.35 4.20 -0.63
C ASP A 176 12.62 3.72 -1.36
N ARG A 177 13.58 4.63 -1.57
CA ARG A 177 14.90 4.34 -2.16
C ARG A 177 15.66 3.25 -1.39
N ALA A 178 15.53 3.22 -0.07
CA ALA A 178 16.17 2.22 0.76
C ALA A 178 15.36 0.91 0.88
N GLY A 179 14.22 0.83 0.19
CA GLY A 179 13.26 -0.25 0.23
C GLY A 179 13.70 -1.55 -0.45
N ALA A 180 12.93 -2.60 -0.18
CA ALA A 180 13.18 -3.94 -0.70
C ALA A 180 13.00 -3.99 -2.23
N ASP A 181 12.05 -3.25 -2.81
CA ASP A 181 11.87 -3.26 -4.27
C ASP A 181 13.12 -2.72 -4.99
N VAL A 182 13.72 -1.65 -4.47
CA VAL A 182 14.97 -1.10 -5.03
C VAL A 182 16.14 -2.09 -4.83
N ALA A 183 16.24 -2.72 -3.67
CA ALA A 183 17.27 -3.74 -3.43
C ALA A 183 17.09 -5.00 -4.30
N MET A 184 15.84 -5.39 -4.60
CA MET A 184 15.53 -6.59 -5.39
C MET A 184 15.65 -6.35 -6.90
N TRP A 185 15.38 -5.12 -7.36
CA TRP A 185 15.43 -4.76 -8.77
C TRP A 185 16.20 -3.45 -8.98
N PRO A 186 17.48 -3.35 -8.59
CA PRO A 186 18.21 -2.07 -8.61
C PRO A 186 18.21 -1.43 -10.00
N ASP A 187 18.40 -2.21 -11.06
CA ASP A 187 18.40 -1.69 -12.44
C ASP A 187 17.04 -1.18 -12.92
N CYS A 188 15.94 -1.53 -12.24
CA CYS A 188 14.60 -1.05 -12.57
C CYS A 188 14.26 0.29 -11.92
N PHE A 189 15.15 0.88 -11.12
CA PHE A 189 14.97 2.18 -10.48
C PHE A 189 16.13 3.13 -10.83
N VAL A 190 15.88 4.43 -10.80
CA VAL A 190 16.92 5.43 -11.04
C VAL A 190 17.61 5.79 -9.72
N ASP A 191 18.91 5.48 -9.62
CA ASP A 191 19.66 5.63 -8.38
C ASP A 191 20.39 6.99 -8.23
N GLU A 192 20.39 7.84 -9.26
CA GLU A 192 21.09 9.14 -9.30
C GLU A 192 20.39 10.27 -8.53
N GLY A 193 19.86 9.97 -7.33
CA GLY A 193 19.17 10.94 -6.49
C GLY A 193 17.88 11.53 -7.08
N THR A 194 17.47 11.11 -8.28
CA THR A 194 16.26 11.57 -8.97
C THR A 194 15.03 11.12 -8.21
N ARG A 195 14.05 12.03 -8.06
CA ARG A 195 12.83 11.82 -7.27
C ARG A 195 11.61 12.02 -8.15
N ILE A 196 10.50 11.37 -7.82
CA ILE A 196 9.20 11.64 -8.45
C ILE A 196 8.40 12.63 -7.62
N GLY A 197 7.52 13.35 -8.30
CA GLY A 197 6.69 14.38 -7.69
C GLY A 197 5.60 14.87 -8.62
N CYS A 198 5.18 16.12 -8.44
CA CYS A 198 4.30 16.81 -9.37
C CYS A 198 4.78 18.25 -9.61
N PRO A 199 4.50 18.83 -10.79
CA PRO A 199 4.82 20.22 -11.05
C PRO A 199 3.97 21.14 -10.14
N PRO A 200 4.37 22.43 -10.02
CA PRO A 200 3.51 23.46 -9.45
C PRO A 200 2.12 23.51 -10.09
N ASP A 201 1.09 23.63 -9.26
CA ASP A 201 -0.29 23.80 -9.70
C ASP A 201 -1.05 24.85 -8.85
N GLN A 202 -2.37 24.96 -9.05
CA GLN A 202 -3.21 25.94 -8.37
C GLN A 202 -3.40 25.66 -6.87
N PHE A 203 -3.24 24.41 -6.43
CA PHE A 203 -3.40 23.99 -5.03
C PHE A 203 -2.04 23.96 -4.31
N ASN A 204 -0.99 23.51 -5.00
CA ASN A 204 0.37 23.51 -4.51
C ASN A 204 1.30 24.27 -5.47
N THR A 205 1.44 25.56 -5.20
CA THR A 205 2.19 26.51 -6.04
C THR A 205 3.70 26.27 -6.07
N LEU A 206 4.23 25.42 -5.17
CA LEU A 206 5.64 25.00 -5.17
C LEU A 206 5.85 23.65 -5.86
N GLY A 207 4.77 22.97 -6.25
CA GLY A 207 4.81 21.58 -6.66
C GLY A 207 5.08 20.66 -5.49
N GLN A 208 5.27 19.37 -5.77
CA GLN A 208 5.53 18.37 -4.74
C GLN A 208 6.75 17.55 -5.08
N ASP A 209 7.57 17.28 -4.07
CA ASP A 209 8.63 16.28 -4.11
C ASP A 209 8.21 15.14 -3.19
N TRP A 210 7.94 13.97 -3.76
CA TRP A 210 7.52 12.80 -2.97
C TRP A 210 8.71 11.99 -2.45
N GLY A 211 9.93 12.31 -2.87
CA GLY A 211 11.16 11.66 -2.39
C GLY A 211 11.38 10.22 -2.88
N LEU A 212 10.49 9.69 -3.72
CA LEU A 212 10.54 8.30 -4.20
C LEU A 212 11.40 8.23 -5.49
N PRO A 213 12.29 7.24 -5.68
CA PRO A 213 12.96 7.03 -6.96
C PRO A 213 11.96 6.64 -8.07
N PRO A 214 12.12 7.17 -9.29
CA PRO A 214 11.34 6.69 -10.42
C PRO A 214 11.75 5.28 -10.83
N LEU A 215 10.79 4.55 -11.41
CA LEU A 215 11.10 3.36 -12.19
C LEU A 215 11.88 3.77 -13.45
N HIS A 216 12.86 2.97 -13.85
CA HIS A 216 13.57 3.19 -15.11
C HIS A 216 12.75 2.57 -16.25
N PRO A 217 12.10 3.35 -17.15
CA PRO A 217 11.12 2.82 -18.10
C PRO A 217 11.70 1.80 -19.08
N VAL A 218 12.94 2.02 -19.56
CA VAL A 218 13.62 1.09 -20.47
C VAL A 218 13.98 -0.23 -19.78
N ASN A 219 14.64 -0.18 -18.61
CA ASN A 219 15.06 -1.38 -17.89
C ASN A 219 13.85 -2.16 -17.33
N LEU A 220 12.81 -1.46 -16.87
CA LEU A 220 11.55 -2.08 -16.47
C LEU A 220 10.96 -2.90 -17.62
N ARG A 221 10.88 -2.32 -18.82
CA ARG A 221 10.40 -3.01 -20.03
C ARG A 221 11.32 -4.16 -20.43
N ALA A 222 12.65 -3.96 -20.40
CA ALA A 222 13.63 -5.00 -20.72
C ALA A 222 13.55 -6.21 -19.77
N ARG A 223 13.12 -5.98 -18.52
CA ARG A 223 12.88 -7.00 -17.51
C ARG A 223 11.45 -7.57 -17.54
N GLY A 224 10.70 -7.30 -18.60
CA GLY A 224 9.33 -7.80 -18.77
C GLY A 224 8.36 -7.28 -17.71
N TYR A 225 8.60 -6.09 -17.18
CA TYR A 225 7.78 -5.43 -16.16
C TYR A 225 7.68 -6.16 -14.82
N GLU A 226 8.58 -7.11 -14.52
CA GLU A 226 8.47 -8.00 -13.35
C GLU A 226 8.09 -7.30 -12.02
N PRO A 227 8.79 -6.25 -11.54
CA PRO A 227 8.42 -5.62 -10.27
C PRO A 227 7.01 -5.02 -10.31
N PHE A 228 6.58 -4.48 -11.45
CA PHE A 228 5.25 -3.91 -11.61
C PHE A 228 4.16 -5.01 -11.68
N VAL A 229 4.40 -6.08 -12.45
CA VAL A 229 3.50 -7.25 -12.51
C VAL A 229 3.29 -7.84 -11.12
N ARG A 230 4.37 -8.01 -10.34
CA ARG A 230 4.30 -8.54 -8.98
C ARG A 230 3.54 -7.62 -8.02
N ALA A 231 3.75 -6.31 -8.11
CA ALA A 231 3.01 -5.34 -7.30
C ALA A 231 1.50 -5.38 -7.58
N VAL A 232 1.09 -5.40 -8.86
CA VAL A 232 -0.34 -5.49 -9.23
C VAL A 232 -0.93 -6.84 -8.81
N ARG A 233 -0.21 -7.95 -9.01
CA ARG A 233 -0.65 -9.28 -8.57
C ARG A 233 -0.84 -9.35 -7.05
N ALA A 234 0.08 -8.76 -6.28
CA ALA A 234 -0.04 -8.67 -4.83
C ALA A 234 -1.25 -7.82 -4.40
N ALA A 235 -1.49 -6.70 -5.08
CA ALA A 235 -2.62 -5.83 -4.77
C ALA A 235 -3.99 -6.47 -5.06
N THR A 236 -4.09 -7.26 -6.12
CA THR A 236 -5.34 -7.94 -6.53
C THR A 236 -5.66 -9.19 -5.69
N HIS A 237 -4.65 -9.80 -5.05
CA HIS A 237 -4.86 -11.02 -4.28
C HIS A 237 -5.79 -10.79 -3.08
N GLY A 238 -6.95 -11.45 -3.11
CA GLY A 238 -7.99 -11.34 -2.08
C GLY A 238 -8.85 -10.07 -2.17
N ALA A 239 -8.69 -9.26 -3.22
CA ALA A 239 -9.37 -7.97 -3.35
C ALA A 239 -10.50 -8.01 -4.39
N ALA A 240 -11.63 -7.39 -4.06
CA ALA A 240 -12.71 -7.12 -5.00
C ALA A 240 -12.30 -6.07 -6.01
N GLY A 241 -11.56 -5.07 -5.54
CA GLY A 241 -11.11 -3.91 -6.30
C GLY A 241 -9.67 -3.55 -5.97
N ILE A 242 -9.00 -2.87 -6.89
CA ILE A 242 -7.81 -2.08 -6.57
C ILE A 242 -7.98 -0.63 -7.01
N ARG A 243 -7.44 0.31 -6.24
CA ARG A 243 -7.19 1.69 -6.67
C ARG A 243 -5.72 1.83 -7.02
N LEU A 244 -5.44 2.36 -8.21
CA LEU A 244 -4.11 2.77 -8.62
C LEU A 244 -3.94 4.24 -8.31
N ASP A 245 -3.09 4.54 -7.34
CA ASP A 245 -2.72 5.90 -6.98
C ASP A 245 -1.94 6.55 -8.13
N HIS A 246 -2.31 7.79 -8.48
CA HIS A 246 -1.71 8.56 -9.56
C HIS A 246 -1.60 7.75 -10.86
N VAL A 247 -2.73 7.31 -11.44
CA VAL A 247 -2.74 6.39 -12.59
C VAL A 247 -2.01 6.95 -13.82
N MET A 248 -1.86 8.28 -13.89
CA MET A 248 -1.05 8.98 -14.88
C MET A 248 0.41 8.52 -14.87
N ALA A 249 0.94 7.98 -13.76
CA ALA A 249 2.29 7.40 -13.67
C ALA A 249 2.54 6.30 -14.71
N LEU A 250 1.49 5.66 -15.22
CA LEU A 250 1.59 4.66 -16.28
C LEU A 250 1.84 5.29 -17.66
N ASP A 251 1.48 6.57 -17.87
CA ASP A 251 1.79 7.36 -19.08
C ASP A 251 3.06 8.18 -18.92
N ARG A 252 3.18 8.89 -17.79
CA ARG A 252 4.31 9.77 -17.49
C ARG A 252 4.46 9.97 -15.99
N THR A 253 5.70 10.06 -15.52
CA THR A 253 5.99 10.53 -14.16
C THR A 253 6.80 11.81 -14.23
N PHE A 254 6.57 12.74 -13.31
CA PHE A 254 7.32 13.98 -13.22
C PHE A 254 8.59 13.74 -12.40
N TRP A 255 9.75 13.85 -13.03
CA TRP A 255 11.07 13.58 -12.46
C TRP A 255 11.74 14.87 -12.02
N ILE A 256 12.24 14.89 -10.80
CA ILE A 256 12.96 15.99 -10.18
C ILE A 256 14.43 15.55 -10.00
N PRO A 257 15.38 16.20 -10.67
CA PRO A 257 16.81 15.89 -10.53
C PRO A 257 17.34 16.05 -9.11
N GLU A 258 18.48 15.43 -8.79
CA GLU A 258 19.16 15.63 -7.51
C GLU A 258 19.47 17.12 -7.26
N GLY A 259 19.15 17.61 -6.06
CA GLY A 259 19.37 19.00 -5.66
C GLY A 259 18.43 20.04 -6.29
N ALA A 260 17.53 19.65 -7.20
CA ALA A 260 16.59 20.53 -7.87
C ALA A 260 15.25 20.65 -7.12
N SER A 261 14.51 21.74 -7.39
CA SER A 261 13.15 21.93 -6.86
C SER A 261 12.09 21.30 -7.77
N PRO A 262 10.85 21.08 -7.31
CA PRO A 262 9.78 20.60 -8.19
C PRO A 262 9.51 21.51 -9.40
N ALA A 263 9.86 22.79 -9.35
CA ALA A 263 9.72 23.69 -10.50
C ALA A 263 10.68 23.35 -11.66
N ASP A 264 11.76 22.62 -11.38
CA ASP A 264 12.80 22.26 -12.34
C ASP A 264 12.61 20.84 -12.92
N GLY A 265 11.55 20.15 -12.50
CA GLY A 265 11.29 18.78 -12.94
C GLY A 265 10.74 18.70 -14.36
N VAL A 266 10.75 17.48 -14.91
CA VAL A 266 10.28 17.19 -16.28
C VAL A 266 9.46 15.91 -16.33
N TYR A 267 8.50 15.84 -17.24
CA TYR A 267 7.79 14.58 -17.47
C TYR A 267 8.64 13.60 -18.28
N VAL A 268 8.78 12.38 -17.76
CA VAL A 268 9.37 11.24 -18.46
C VAL A 268 8.27 10.25 -18.81
N LYS A 269 8.24 9.81 -20.08
CA LYS A 269 7.20 8.92 -20.62
C LYS A 269 7.42 7.45 -20.23
N TYR A 270 6.30 6.78 -20.02
CA TYR A 270 6.18 5.34 -19.79
C TYR A 270 5.29 4.72 -20.87
N PRO A 271 5.44 3.41 -21.14
CA PRO A 271 4.65 2.71 -22.13
C PRO A 271 3.23 2.41 -21.61
N LEU A 272 2.37 3.44 -21.64
CA LEU A 272 1.00 3.43 -21.08
C LEU A 272 0.21 2.17 -21.41
N ASP A 273 0.11 1.82 -22.69
CA ASP A 273 -0.70 0.69 -23.12
C ASP A 273 -0.19 -0.63 -22.56
N GLU A 274 1.14 -0.84 -22.56
CA GLU A 274 1.74 -2.07 -22.05
C GLU A 274 1.56 -2.20 -20.53
N MET A 275 1.72 -1.10 -19.79
CA MET A 275 1.52 -1.11 -18.34
C MET A 275 0.05 -1.28 -17.97
N LEU A 276 -0.89 -0.65 -18.68
CA LEU A 276 -2.31 -0.87 -18.43
C LEU A 276 -2.78 -2.27 -18.86
N ASP A 277 -2.17 -2.87 -19.88
CA ASP A 277 -2.42 -4.26 -20.27
C ASP A 277 -1.99 -5.23 -19.16
N VAL A 278 -0.83 -4.98 -18.52
CA VAL A 278 -0.42 -5.73 -17.31
C VAL A 278 -1.46 -5.61 -16.21
N VAL A 279 -1.95 -4.39 -15.94
CA VAL A 279 -3.01 -4.15 -14.94
C VAL A 279 -4.26 -4.95 -15.27
N ALA A 280 -4.74 -4.85 -16.52
CA ALA A 280 -5.95 -5.53 -16.96
C ALA A 280 -5.82 -7.05 -16.91
N ILE A 281 -4.66 -7.60 -17.29
CA ILE A 281 -4.40 -9.05 -17.24
C ILE A 281 -4.42 -9.57 -15.79
N GLU A 282 -3.71 -8.92 -14.88
CA GLU A 282 -3.64 -9.36 -13.49
C GLU A 282 -4.99 -9.17 -12.78
N ALA A 283 -5.68 -8.06 -13.03
CA ALA A 283 -7.03 -7.83 -12.53
C ALA A 283 -8.04 -8.87 -13.05
N HIS A 284 -7.99 -9.19 -14.36
CA HIS A 284 -8.84 -10.22 -14.95
C HIS A 284 -8.58 -11.60 -14.35
N ARG A 285 -7.31 -11.98 -14.14
CA ARG A 285 -6.93 -13.25 -13.50
C ARG A 285 -7.48 -13.39 -12.08
N ALA A 286 -7.55 -12.28 -11.34
CA ALA A 286 -8.05 -12.25 -9.97
C ALA A 286 -9.57 -12.03 -9.87
N GLY A 287 -10.24 -11.65 -10.96
CA GLY A 287 -11.64 -11.23 -10.92
C GLY A 287 -11.85 -9.90 -10.18
N THR A 288 -10.84 -9.04 -10.20
CA THR A 288 -10.80 -7.75 -9.48
C THR A 288 -11.14 -6.60 -10.44
N PHE A 289 -11.96 -5.64 -10.01
CA PHE A 289 -12.12 -4.38 -10.76
C PHE A 289 -10.98 -3.40 -10.45
N VAL A 290 -10.77 -2.41 -11.32
CA VAL A 290 -9.70 -1.42 -11.17
C VAL A 290 -10.28 -0.02 -11.21
N VAL A 291 -9.79 0.83 -10.31
CA VAL A 291 -10.01 2.28 -10.30
C VAL A 291 -8.66 2.93 -10.55
N GLY A 292 -8.54 3.74 -11.59
CA GLY A 292 -7.41 4.63 -11.79
C GLY A 292 -7.71 5.97 -11.16
N GLU A 293 -6.91 6.41 -10.19
CA GLU A 293 -7.02 7.79 -9.73
C GLU A 293 -6.44 8.73 -10.78
N ASP A 294 -7.34 9.43 -11.48
CA ASP A 294 -7.05 10.37 -12.56
C ASP A 294 -7.39 11.82 -12.16
N LEU A 295 -6.80 12.33 -11.08
CA LEU A 295 -6.96 13.72 -10.63
C LEU A 295 -5.73 14.59 -10.98
N GLY A 296 -5.93 15.91 -11.04
CA GLY A 296 -4.86 16.87 -11.34
C GLY A 296 -4.59 17.04 -12.84
N THR A 297 -3.31 17.05 -13.23
CA THR A 297 -2.90 17.32 -14.63
C THR A 297 -2.91 16.04 -15.47
N VAL A 298 -4.12 15.62 -15.87
CA VAL A 298 -4.37 14.38 -16.60
C VAL A 298 -4.02 14.51 -18.09
N PRO A 299 -3.12 13.66 -18.64
CA PRO A 299 -2.88 13.58 -20.09
C PRO A 299 -4.14 13.18 -20.87
N GLU A 300 -4.31 13.72 -22.08
CA GLU A 300 -5.42 13.35 -22.99
C GLU A 300 -5.48 11.84 -23.31
N SER A 301 -4.35 11.13 -23.21
CA SER A 301 -4.27 9.68 -23.43
C SER A 301 -4.98 8.86 -22.34
N ILE A 302 -5.08 9.37 -21.11
CA ILE A 302 -5.55 8.59 -19.96
C ILE A 302 -7.04 8.24 -20.07
N PRO A 303 -7.99 9.18 -20.29
CA PRO A 303 -9.41 8.83 -20.32
C PRO A 303 -9.75 7.72 -21.31
N VAL A 304 -9.19 7.80 -22.53
CA VAL A 304 -9.40 6.78 -23.58
C VAL A 304 -8.77 5.45 -23.19
N ALA A 305 -7.57 5.46 -22.61
CA ALA A 305 -6.86 4.24 -22.23
C ALA A 305 -7.54 3.49 -21.08
N LEU A 306 -8.13 4.20 -20.11
CA LEU A 306 -8.91 3.63 -19.01
C LEU A 306 -10.22 3.02 -19.52
N GLU A 307 -10.99 3.77 -20.32
CA GLU A 307 -12.28 3.31 -20.88
C GLU A 307 -12.09 2.04 -21.71
N THR A 308 -11.07 2.01 -22.57
CA THR A 308 -10.75 0.87 -23.45
C THR A 308 -10.53 -0.44 -22.68
N ARG A 309 -9.99 -0.35 -21.46
CA ARG A 309 -9.69 -1.50 -20.59
C ARG A 309 -10.74 -1.70 -19.49
N GLY A 310 -11.78 -0.88 -19.50
CA GLY A 310 -12.84 -0.90 -18.53
C GLY A 310 -12.42 -0.53 -17.11
N ILE A 311 -11.34 0.24 -16.98
CA ILE A 311 -10.86 0.77 -15.70
C ILE A 311 -11.73 1.97 -15.32
N LEU A 312 -12.17 2.01 -14.07
CA LEU A 312 -12.98 3.11 -13.56
C LEU A 312 -12.12 4.36 -13.39
N SER A 313 -12.63 5.51 -13.81
CA SER A 313 -12.08 6.81 -13.43
C SER A 313 -12.42 7.13 -11.96
N TYR A 314 -11.72 8.09 -11.36
CA TYR A 314 -11.96 8.57 -10.01
C TYR A 314 -12.37 10.05 -10.01
N ARG A 315 -13.48 10.39 -9.37
CA ARG A 315 -13.96 11.78 -9.26
C ARG A 315 -14.20 12.16 -7.81
N VAL A 316 -13.76 13.37 -7.45
CA VAL A 316 -13.90 13.90 -6.10
C VAL A 316 -14.76 15.14 -6.16
N VAL A 317 -15.95 15.07 -5.57
CA VAL A 317 -16.96 16.15 -5.66
C VAL A 317 -16.44 17.48 -5.12
N SER A 318 -15.59 17.46 -4.08
CA SER A 318 -15.00 18.68 -3.52
C SER A 318 -13.94 19.33 -4.43
N LEU A 319 -13.43 18.64 -5.44
CA LEU A 319 -12.44 19.16 -6.40
C LEU A 319 -13.03 19.38 -7.81
N ASP A 320 -14.16 18.74 -8.12
CA ASP A 320 -14.78 18.81 -9.44
C ASP A 320 -15.81 19.94 -9.49
N SER A 321 -15.66 20.83 -10.47
CA SER A 321 -16.62 21.92 -10.72
C SER A 321 -17.87 21.45 -11.47
N ASN A 322 -17.84 20.25 -12.05
CA ASN A 322 -18.97 19.67 -12.76
C ASN A 322 -19.97 19.03 -11.78
N HIS A 323 -21.24 19.06 -12.15
CA HIS A 323 -22.28 18.39 -11.36
C HIS A 323 -22.08 16.86 -11.40
N PRO A 324 -22.29 16.10 -10.30
CA PRO A 324 -22.06 14.65 -10.29
C PRO A 324 -22.83 13.86 -11.37
N SER A 325 -23.94 14.40 -11.87
CA SER A 325 -24.69 13.78 -12.98
C SER A 325 -23.99 13.80 -14.33
N SER A 326 -22.92 14.59 -14.50
CA SER A 326 -22.10 14.62 -15.71
C SER A 326 -20.84 13.78 -15.58
N PHE A 327 -20.63 13.09 -14.46
CA PHE A 327 -19.51 12.16 -14.33
C PHE A 327 -19.66 11.01 -15.33
N PRO A 328 -18.55 10.49 -15.88
CA PRO A 328 -18.59 9.30 -16.72
C PRO A 328 -19.29 8.14 -16.01
N THR A 329 -20.00 7.28 -16.75
CA THR A 329 -20.69 6.13 -16.14
C THR A 329 -19.72 5.16 -15.46
N ARG A 330 -18.50 5.01 -15.98
CA ARG A 330 -17.43 4.18 -15.42
C ARG A 330 -16.57 4.97 -14.44
N THR A 331 -17.17 5.40 -13.34
CA THR A 331 -16.49 6.22 -12.34
C THR A 331 -16.78 5.74 -10.92
N MET A 332 -15.73 5.70 -10.10
CA MET A 332 -15.86 5.71 -8.65
C MET A 332 -15.83 7.18 -8.19
N ALA A 333 -16.94 7.65 -7.62
CA ALA A 333 -17.04 9.01 -7.10
C ALA A 333 -16.92 9.01 -5.57
N ALA A 334 -16.20 9.98 -5.03
CA ALA A 334 -16.09 10.24 -3.60
C ALA A 334 -16.43 11.70 -3.29
N VAL A 335 -16.90 11.95 -2.07
CA VAL A 335 -17.19 13.33 -1.65
C VAL A 335 -15.90 14.08 -1.29
N THR A 336 -14.97 13.39 -0.61
CA THR A 336 -13.61 13.85 -0.25
C THR A 336 -12.64 12.66 -0.29
N THR A 337 -11.35 12.89 -0.07
CA THR A 337 -10.30 11.85 0.01
C THR A 337 -9.53 11.95 1.33
N HIS A 338 -8.53 11.08 1.51
CA HIS A 338 -7.63 11.13 2.67
C HIS A 338 -6.59 12.27 2.59
N ASP A 339 -6.40 12.85 1.40
CA ASP A 339 -5.53 14.02 1.18
C ASP A 339 -6.25 15.35 1.39
N LEU A 340 -7.58 15.30 1.54
CA LEU A 340 -8.43 16.46 1.67
C LEU A 340 -9.07 16.50 3.07
N PRO A 341 -9.50 17.69 3.52
CA PRO A 341 -10.23 17.78 4.76
C PRO A 341 -11.52 16.96 4.76
N THR A 342 -11.98 16.61 5.95
CA THR A 342 -13.31 15.99 6.12
C THR A 342 -14.40 16.95 5.65
N MET A 343 -15.59 16.42 5.32
CA MET A 343 -16.74 17.26 4.97
C MET A 343 -17.12 18.25 6.05
N VAL A 344 -16.98 17.88 7.33
CA VAL A 344 -17.19 18.81 8.44
C VAL A 344 -16.16 19.93 8.38
N GLY A 345 -14.88 19.57 8.21
CA GLY A 345 -13.79 20.55 8.08
C GLY A 345 -14.05 21.56 6.97
N LEU A 346 -14.38 21.09 5.76
CA LEU A 346 -14.72 21.95 4.62
C LEU A 346 -15.93 22.86 4.87
N LEU A 347 -16.96 22.36 5.56
CA LEU A 347 -18.18 23.14 5.84
C LEU A 347 -17.99 24.16 6.96
N THR A 348 -17.12 23.87 7.93
CA THR A 348 -16.85 24.77 9.06
C THR A 348 -15.67 25.69 8.82
N GLY A 349 -14.84 25.40 7.81
CA GLY A 349 -13.58 26.11 7.54
C GLY A 349 -12.47 25.81 8.55
N SER A 350 -12.58 24.72 9.32
CA SER A 350 -11.56 24.40 10.34
C SER A 350 -10.25 23.91 9.73
N ASP A 351 -10.29 23.45 8.47
CA ASP A 351 -9.13 23.08 7.69
C ASP A 351 -8.22 24.28 7.39
N LEU A 352 -8.80 25.47 7.19
CA LEU A 352 -8.05 26.71 7.00
C LEU A 352 -7.37 27.19 8.29
N GLU A 353 -7.91 26.81 9.45
CA GLU A 353 -7.31 27.14 10.76
C GLU A 353 -6.14 26.20 11.10
N ASP A 354 -6.11 25.00 10.52
CA ASP A 354 -5.08 23.96 10.73
C ASP A 354 -3.88 24.06 9.76
N GLN A 355 -3.99 24.86 8.68
CA GLN A 355 -2.92 25.17 7.71
C GLN A 355 -2.04 26.33 8.18
#